data_AF-X6LP30-F1
#
_entry.id   AF-X6LP30-F1
#
_cell.length_a   1.000
_cell.length_b   1.000
_cell.length_c   1.000
_cell.angle_alpha   90.00
_cell.angle_beta   90.00
_cell.angle_gamma   90.00
#
_symmetry.space_group_name_H-M   'P 1'
#
loop_
_entity.id
_entity.type
_entity.pdbx_description
1 polymer ?
#
loop_
_entity_poly.entity_id
_entity_poly.type
_entity_poly.pdbx_seq_one_letter_code
_entity_poly.pdbx_strand_id
1 'polypeptide(L)'
;VQTKKKGVFYSQPIIMFAQLQKTFPEINEEIILKIFEGFQENVEEANSILTWLTENTTNVKQQQQLVQLYKNFGLQLEKTVISQTWNNCNQIYGDTMAKLREMCATSDPNELNVNEIYTCKK
;
A
#
# COMPACT_ATOMS: atom_id res chain seq x y z
N VAL A 1 5.41 -45.67 -17.04
CA VAL A 1 4.33 -45.49 -18.05
C VAL A 1 3.04 -45.16 -17.31
N GLN A 2 2.26 -44.22 -17.86
CA GLN A 2 1.03 -43.58 -17.33
C GLN A 2 1.26 -42.41 -16.36
N THR A 3 0.72 -41.19 -16.54
CA THR A 3 -0.03 -40.55 -17.64
C THR A 3 -0.10 -39.03 -17.39
N LYS A 4 -0.18 -38.25 -18.49
CA LYS A 4 -0.49 -36.81 -18.58
C LYS A 4 -1.74 -36.40 -17.79
N LYS A 5 -1.79 -35.17 -17.26
CA LYS A 5 -2.98 -34.28 -17.33
C LYS A 5 -2.62 -32.80 -17.17
N LYS A 6 -3.13 -31.99 -18.09
CA LYS A 6 -3.13 -30.53 -18.10
C LYS A 6 -3.90 -30.00 -16.89
N GLY A 7 -3.42 -28.93 -16.26
CA GLY A 7 -4.13 -28.19 -15.23
C GLY A 7 -3.16 -27.38 -14.39
N VAL A 8 -2.88 -26.15 -14.81
CA VAL A 8 -2.14 -25.19 -13.98
C VAL A 8 -3.03 -24.88 -12.77
N PHE A 9 -2.58 -25.25 -11.58
CA PHE A 9 -3.28 -24.96 -10.33
C PHE A 9 -3.10 -23.48 -9.99
N TYR A 10 -4.05 -22.63 -10.40
CA TYR A 10 -4.14 -21.22 -9.98
C TYR A 10 -4.90 -21.05 -8.64
N SER A 11 -4.99 -22.10 -7.83
CA SER A 11 -5.84 -22.11 -6.63
C SER A 11 -5.24 -21.41 -5.41
N GLN A 12 -3.94 -21.14 -5.38
CA GLN A 12 -3.28 -20.54 -4.22
C GLN A 12 -3.60 -19.04 -4.03
N PRO A 13 -3.54 -18.17 -5.07
CA PRO A 13 -3.80 -16.74 -4.91
C PRO A 13 -5.26 -16.45 -4.50
N ILE A 14 -6.22 -17.22 -5.04
CA ILE A 14 -7.65 -17.06 -4.74
C ILE A 14 -7.95 -17.37 -3.27
N ILE A 15 -7.34 -18.43 -2.72
CA ILE A 15 -7.54 -18.82 -1.32
C ILE A 15 -6.93 -17.76 -0.38
N MET A 16 -5.74 -17.26 -0.70
CA MET A 16 -5.06 -16.22 0.08
C MET A 16 -5.83 -14.91 0.08
N PHE A 17 -6.36 -14.50 -1.07
CA PHE A 17 -7.20 -13.32 -1.17
C PHE A 17 -8.48 -13.43 -0.34
N ALA A 18 -9.19 -14.56 -0.45
CA ALA A 18 -10.39 -14.81 0.35
C ALA A 18 -10.11 -14.78 1.87
N GLN A 19 -8.91 -15.19 2.31
CA GLN A 19 -8.49 -15.06 3.69
C GLN A 19 -8.31 -13.60 4.11
N LEU A 20 -7.66 -12.77 3.28
CA LEU A 20 -7.51 -11.34 3.57
C LEU A 20 -8.88 -10.64 3.64
N GLN A 21 -9.80 -10.93 2.72
CA GLN A 21 -11.17 -10.40 2.77
C GLN A 21 -11.89 -10.79 4.07
N LYS A 22 -11.73 -12.04 4.52
CA LYS A 22 -12.33 -12.51 5.76
C LYS A 22 -11.73 -11.84 7.00
N THR A 23 -10.44 -11.55 6.99
CA THR A 23 -9.74 -10.90 8.11
C THR A 23 -10.07 -9.40 8.20
N PHE A 24 -10.31 -8.74 7.06
CA PHE A 24 -10.56 -7.31 6.97
C PHE A 24 -11.93 -7.00 6.34
N PRO A 25 -13.04 -7.38 6.98
CA PRO A 25 -14.39 -7.20 6.40
C PRO A 25 -14.78 -5.72 6.25
N GLU A 26 -14.11 -4.81 6.96
CA GLU A 26 -14.36 -3.36 6.90
C GLU A 26 -13.57 -2.66 5.79
N ILE A 27 -12.60 -3.35 5.17
CA ILE A 27 -11.85 -2.82 4.04
C ILE A 27 -12.57 -3.24 2.76
N ASN A 28 -12.80 -2.27 1.87
CA ASN A 28 -13.40 -2.55 0.58
C ASN A 28 -12.53 -3.55 -0.22
N GLU A 29 -13.18 -4.55 -0.80
CA GLU A 29 -12.57 -5.56 -1.67
C GLU A 29 -11.59 -4.98 -2.70
N GLU A 30 -11.94 -3.86 -3.33
CA GLU A 30 -11.10 -3.18 -4.32
C GLU A 30 -9.75 -2.72 -3.73
N ILE A 31 -9.75 -2.30 -2.46
CA ILE A 31 -8.54 -1.88 -1.75
C ILE A 31 -7.67 -3.10 -1.43
N ILE A 32 -8.30 -4.19 -0.98
CA ILE A 32 -7.60 -5.45 -0.70
C ILE A 32 -6.93 -5.98 -1.97
N LEU A 33 -7.65 -5.99 -3.10
CA LEU A 33 -7.10 -6.39 -4.40
C LEU A 33 -5.91 -5.50 -4.80
N LYS A 34 -6.08 -4.18 -4.76
CA LYS A 34 -5.01 -3.23 -5.12
C LYS A 34 -3.75 -3.34 -4.29
N ILE A 35 -3.87 -3.71 -3.02
CA ILE A 35 -2.73 -3.98 -2.14
C ILE A 35 -2.15 -5.33 -2.53
N PHE A 36 -2.96 -6.38 -2.57
CA PHE A 36 -2.50 -7.74 -2.82
C PHE A 36 -1.75 -7.88 -4.16
N GLU A 37 -2.28 -7.29 -5.23
CA GLU A 37 -1.60 -7.20 -6.54
C GLU A 37 -0.34 -6.33 -6.48
N GLY A 38 -0.38 -5.23 -5.73
CA GLY A 38 0.74 -4.29 -5.59
C GLY A 38 1.96 -4.87 -4.88
N PHE A 39 1.78 -5.88 -4.03
CA PHE A 39 2.84 -6.55 -3.27
C PHE A 39 3.19 -7.94 -3.83
N GLN A 40 2.96 -8.18 -5.13
CA GLN A 40 3.29 -9.45 -5.79
C GLN A 40 2.70 -10.67 -5.07
N GLU A 41 1.48 -10.56 -4.56
CA GLU A 41 0.81 -11.62 -3.80
C GLU A 41 1.50 -12.00 -2.46
N ASN A 42 2.38 -11.15 -1.93
CA ASN A 42 2.97 -11.32 -0.60
C ASN A 42 1.91 -11.07 0.48
N VAL A 43 1.34 -12.17 1.00
CA VAL A 43 0.29 -12.14 2.02
C VAL A 43 0.75 -11.50 3.32
N GLU A 44 1.99 -11.70 3.76
CA GLU A 44 2.47 -11.14 5.02
C GLU A 44 2.54 -9.61 4.95
N GLU A 45 3.05 -9.10 3.83
CA GLU A 45 3.15 -7.66 3.59
C GLU A 45 1.79 -7.02 3.35
N ALA A 46 0.92 -7.67 2.57
CA ALA A 46 -0.46 -7.24 2.38
C ALA A 46 -1.22 -7.19 3.71
N ASN A 47 -1.08 -8.22 4.55
CA ASN A 47 -1.69 -8.28 5.88
C ASN A 47 -1.18 -7.15 6.77
N SER A 48 0.14 -6.91 6.79
CA SER A 48 0.75 -5.81 7.54
C SER A 48 0.21 -4.43 7.12
N ILE A 49 -0.05 -4.21 5.83
CA ILE A 49 -0.60 -2.94 5.32
C ILE A 49 -2.09 -2.84 5.63
N LEU A 50 -2.85 -3.92 5.48
CA LEU A 50 -4.28 -3.93 5.79
C LEU A 50 -4.53 -3.69 7.28
N THR A 51 -3.75 -4.31 8.17
CA THR A 51 -3.76 -4.01 9.62
C THR A 51 -3.45 -2.54 9.87
N TRP A 52 -2.40 -2.04 9.24
CA TRP A 52 -2.00 -0.64 9.37
C TRP A 52 -3.10 0.34 8.91
N LEU A 53 -3.83 0.03 7.83
CA LEU A 53 -4.96 0.82 7.37
C LEU A 53 -6.12 0.83 8.37
N THR A 54 -6.48 -0.33 8.93
CA THR A 54 -7.56 -0.42 9.94
C THR A 54 -7.24 0.39 11.20
N GLU A 55 -5.97 0.50 11.57
CA GLU A 55 -5.55 1.27 12.75
C GLU A 55 -5.56 2.79 12.52
N ASN A 56 -5.47 3.26 11.27
CA ASN A 56 -5.20 4.67 10.96
C ASN A 56 -6.32 5.38 10.17
N THR A 57 -7.42 4.71 9.84
CA THR A 57 -8.47 5.26 8.98
C THR A 57 -9.87 4.88 9.44
N THR A 58 -10.84 5.76 9.16
CA THR A 58 -12.24 5.55 9.58
C THR A 58 -13.19 5.29 8.41
N ASN A 59 -12.78 5.60 7.18
CA ASN A 59 -13.60 5.45 5.99
C ASN A 59 -12.78 5.05 4.76
N VAL A 60 -13.48 4.52 3.75
CA VAL A 60 -12.88 4.01 2.50
C VAL A 60 -12.04 5.07 1.78
N LYS A 61 -12.46 6.34 1.79
CA LYS A 61 -11.71 7.43 1.13
C LYS A 61 -10.37 7.66 1.83
N GLN A 62 -10.35 7.68 3.16
CA GLN A 62 -9.12 7.78 3.94
C GLN A 62 -8.22 6.56 3.73
N GLN A 63 -8.78 5.34 3.67
CA GLN A 63 -8.02 4.13 3.34
C GLN A 63 -7.31 4.27 2.00
N GLN A 64 -8.02 4.70 0.95
CA GLN A 64 -7.42 4.91 -0.37
C GLN A 64 -6.31 5.96 -0.35
N GLN A 65 -6.53 7.08 0.34
CA GLN A 65 -5.53 8.14 0.48
C GLN A 65 -4.27 7.64 1.19
N LEU A 66 -4.44 6.87 2.27
CA LEU A 66 -3.32 6.35 3.05
C LEU A 66 -2.53 5.28 2.26
N VAL A 67 -3.20 4.46 1.44
CA VAL A 67 -2.52 3.58 0.47
C VAL A 67 -1.69 4.38 -0.54
N GLN A 68 -2.21 5.51 -1.05
CA GLN A 68 -1.46 6.36 -1.99
C GLN A 68 -0.23 6.99 -1.32
N LEU A 69 -0.35 7.44 -0.08
CA LEU A 69 0.81 7.91 0.69
C LEU A 69 1.85 6.80 0.85
N TYR A 70 1.43 5.59 1.23
CA TYR A 70 2.37 4.47 1.37
C TYR A 70 3.02 4.07 0.03
N LYS A 71 2.30 4.09 -1.09
CA LYS A 71 2.89 3.82 -2.41
C LYS A 71 3.96 4.86 -2.79
N ASN A 72 3.77 6.11 -2.42
CA ASN A 72 4.70 7.19 -2.77
C ASN A 72 5.91 7.25 -1.83
N PHE A 73 5.75 6.93 -0.55
CA PHE A 73 6.77 7.16 0.46
C PHE A 73 7.25 5.90 1.18
N GLY A 74 6.56 4.76 1.05
CA GLY A 74 6.82 3.55 1.84
C GLY A 74 8.17 2.86 1.55
N LEU A 75 8.86 3.27 0.48
CA LEU A 75 10.24 2.87 0.19
C LEU A 75 11.28 3.74 0.93
N GLN A 76 10.92 4.96 1.31
CA GLN A 76 11.81 5.94 1.93
C GLN A 76 11.51 6.16 3.42
N LEU A 77 10.24 6.00 3.80
CA LEU A 77 9.73 6.28 5.13
C LEU A 77 9.05 5.05 5.71
N GLU A 78 9.31 4.80 7.00
CA GLU A 78 8.60 3.77 7.74
C GLU A 78 7.10 4.10 7.87
N LYS A 79 6.26 3.06 7.98
CA LYS A 79 4.82 3.19 8.20
C LYS A 79 4.50 4.07 9.41
N THR A 80 5.31 3.99 10.46
CA THR A 80 5.19 4.79 11.69
C THR A 80 5.27 6.30 11.42
N VAL A 81 6.25 6.72 10.61
CA VAL A 81 6.44 8.12 10.20
C VAL A 81 5.26 8.62 9.37
N ILE A 82 4.81 7.80 8.42
CA ILE A 82 3.63 8.12 7.60
C ILE A 82 2.38 8.26 8.48
N SER A 83 2.19 7.36 9.45
CA SER A 83 1.05 7.39 10.39
C SER A 83 1.05 8.63 11.27
N GLN A 84 2.21 8.94 11.87
CA GLN A 84 2.36 10.10 12.74
C GLN A 84 2.08 11.38 11.96
N THR A 85 2.63 11.50 10.74
CA THR A 85 2.41 12.67 9.89
C THR A 85 0.94 12.77 9.45
N TRP A 86 0.31 11.65 9.09
CA TRP A 86 -1.11 11.56 8.77
C TRP A 86 -1.99 12.08 9.90
N ASN A 87 -1.76 11.60 11.13
CA ASN A 87 -2.52 12.03 12.31
C ASN A 87 -2.23 13.50 12.69
N ASN A 88 -0.97 13.94 12.59
CA ASN A 88 -0.58 15.33 12.87
C ASN A 88 -1.18 16.34 11.88
N CYS A 89 -1.50 15.90 10.67
CA CYS A 89 -2.17 16.68 9.65
C CYS A 89 -3.70 16.52 9.70
N ASN A 90 -4.26 16.04 10.82
CA ASN A 90 -5.70 15.79 10.99
C ASN A 90 -6.28 14.88 9.88
N GLN A 91 -5.47 13.97 9.35
CA GLN A 91 -5.86 13.07 8.26
C GLN A 91 -6.25 13.80 6.96
N ILE A 92 -5.69 14.99 6.74
CA ILE A 92 -5.84 15.78 5.50
C ILE A 92 -4.75 15.37 4.51
N TYR A 93 -5.14 14.69 3.44
CA TYR A 93 -4.22 14.14 2.43
C TYR A 93 -3.26 15.17 1.81
N GLY A 94 -3.75 16.36 1.45
CA GLY A 94 -2.90 17.40 0.85
C GLY A 94 -1.77 17.84 1.79
N ASP A 95 -2.12 18.06 3.05
CA ASP A 95 -1.19 18.51 4.09
C ASP A 95 -0.18 17.40 4.43
N THR A 96 -0.64 16.17 4.59
CA THR A 96 0.24 15.02 4.84
C THR A 96 1.20 14.81 3.67
N MET A 97 0.72 14.87 2.43
CA MET A 97 1.55 14.72 1.23
C MET A 97 2.66 15.78 1.18
N ALA A 98 2.33 17.05 1.42
CA ALA A 98 3.31 18.13 1.41
C ALA A 98 4.40 17.91 2.47
N LYS A 99 3.99 17.52 3.68
CA LYS A 99 4.90 17.33 4.81
C LYS A 99 5.82 16.11 4.64
N LEU A 100 5.30 15.00 4.10
CA LEU A 100 6.12 13.83 3.79
C LEU A 100 7.11 14.13 2.65
N ARG A 101 6.72 14.91 1.64
CA ARG A 101 7.66 15.37 0.60
C ARG A 101 8.78 16.23 1.16
N GLU A 102 8.45 17.16 2.06
CA GLU A 102 9.43 17.99 2.74
C GLU A 102 10.44 17.13 3.51
N MET A 103 9.96 16.15 4.28
CA MET A 103 10.83 15.21 5.00
C MET A 103 11.80 14.49 4.06
N CYS A 104 11.29 13.90 2.96
CA CYS A 104 12.11 13.22 1.95
C CYS A 104 13.13 14.16 1.27
N ALA A 105 12.74 15.41 1.00
CA ALA A 105 13.63 16.41 0.39
C ALA A 105 14.73 16.88 1.34
N THR A 106 14.49 16.90 2.66
CA THR A 106 15.50 17.32 3.65
C THR A 106 16.52 16.22 3.98
N SER A 107 16.19 14.95 3.75
CA SER A 107 17.09 13.82 3.96
C SER A 107 18.14 13.64 2.86
N ASP A 108 18.00 14.33 1.72
CA ASP A 108 18.98 14.31 0.64
C ASP A 108 19.51 15.73 0.36
N PRO A 109 20.73 16.09 0.79
CA PRO A 109 21.30 17.39 0.47
C PRO A 109 21.62 17.59 -1.03
N ASN A 110 21.47 16.56 -1.88
CA ASN A 110 21.79 16.59 -3.31
C ASN A 110 20.63 16.37 -4.29
N GLU A 111 19.38 16.11 -3.85
CA GLU A 111 18.26 15.78 -4.76
C GLU A 111 17.22 16.90 -4.98
N LEU A 112 17.66 18.16 -5.11
CA LEU A 112 16.86 19.21 -5.74
C LEU A 112 17.08 19.29 -7.27
N ASN A 113 17.27 18.14 -7.95
CA ASN A 113 17.04 18.06 -9.38
C ASN A 113 15.65 17.50 -9.66
N VAL A 114 14.68 18.40 -9.52
CA VAL A 114 13.32 18.25 -10.05
C VAL A 114 13.44 18.05 -11.56
N ASN A 115 13.55 16.80 -12.07
CA ASN A 115 13.02 16.42 -13.39
C ASN A 115 13.20 14.98 -13.90
N GLU A 116 13.81 14.02 -13.20
CA GLU A 116 13.95 12.69 -13.79
C GLU A 116 13.59 11.55 -12.82
N ILE A 117 12.66 10.70 -13.27
CA ILE A 117 12.33 9.33 -12.80
C ILE A 117 11.30 9.33 -11.64
N TYR A 118 10.02 8.92 -11.79
CA TYR A 118 9.51 7.74 -12.47
C TYR A 118 8.25 8.02 -13.30
N THR A 119 8.36 7.72 -14.59
CA THR A 119 7.25 7.41 -15.49
C THR A 119 6.39 6.28 -14.91
N CYS A 120 5.11 6.58 -14.63
CA CYS A 120 4.07 5.58 -14.55
C CYS A 120 3.92 4.96 -15.95
N LYS A 121 4.42 3.73 -16.16
CA LYS A 121 4.13 2.99 -17.39
C LYS A 121 2.67 2.52 -17.34
N LYS A 122 1.93 2.93 -18.37
CA LYS A 122 0.56 2.52 -18.72
C LYS A 122 0.41 1.00 -18.81
#